data_AF-A0A662SIT5-F1
#
_entry.id   AF-A0A662SIT5-F1
#
_cell.length_a   1.000
_cell.length_b   1.000
_cell.length_c   1.000
_cell.angle_alpha   90.00
_cell.angle_beta   90.00
_cell.angle_gamma   90.00
#
_symmetry.space_group_name_H-M   'P 1'
#
loop_
_entity.id
_entity.type
_entity.pdbx_description
1 polymer ?
#
loop_
_entity_poly.entity_id
_entity_poly.type
_entity_poly.pdbx_seq_one_letter_code
_entity_poly.pdbx_strand_id
1 'polypeptide(L)' 'MILMTKLCLIFGEELLLYSFGPGHPMRSDRITSFWKELEKSGLLEDREIEVCNPVMAKREDLLLFHDEEYVRFV' A
#
# COMPACT_ATOMS: atom_id res chain seq x y z
N MET A 1 10.57 4.70 30.60
CA MET A 1 10.86 4.91 29.17
C MET A 1 9.67 4.40 28.39
N ILE A 2 8.85 5.29 27.83
CA ILE A 2 7.78 4.88 26.92
C ILE A 2 8.50 4.43 25.64
N LEU A 3 8.33 3.18 25.25
CA LEU A 3 8.81 2.70 23.96
C LEU A 3 7.97 3.46 22.91
N MET A 4 8.54 4.52 22.34
CA MET A 4 7.92 5.18 21.19
C MET A 4 8.02 4.19 20.02
N THR A 5 6.86 3.76 19.53
CA THR A 5 6.77 2.78 18.46
C THR A 5 6.79 3.55 17.15
N LYS A 6 7.88 3.43 16.40
CA LYS A 6 7.99 3.99 15.05
C LYS A 6 6.97 3.31 14.13
N LEU A 7 6.11 4.09 13.48
CA LEU A 7 5.12 3.64 12.50
C LEU A 7 5.69 3.79 11.09
N CYS A 8 5.65 2.73 10.30
CA CYS A 8 5.96 2.78 8.86
C CYS A 8 4.64 2.72 8.09
N LEU A 9 4.30 3.80 7.37
CA LEU A 9 3.18 3.85 6.45
C LEU A 9 3.67 3.54 5.05
N ILE A 10 3.13 2.49 4.43
CA ILE A 10 3.54 2.09 3.09
C ILE A 10 2.71 2.85 2.06
N PHE A 11 3.37 3.63 1.21
CA PHE A 11 2.73 4.35 0.12
C PHE A 11 3.71 4.53 -1.05
N GLY A 12 3.19 4.44 -2.27
CA GLY A 12 3.93 4.59 -3.53
C GLY A 12 3.00 4.45 -4.73
N GLU A 13 3.44 4.92 -5.90
CA GLU A 13 2.65 4.83 -7.14
C GLU A 13 2.39 3.37 -7.55
N GLU A 14 3.24 2.44 -7.11
CA GLU A 14 3.10 1.00 -7.31
C GLU A 14 1.78 0.46 -6.76
N LEU A 15 1.27 1.03 -5.66
CA LEU A 15 -0.03 0.65 -5.07
C LEU A 15 -1.22 1.10 -5.93
N LEU A 16 -0.99 1.98 -6.91
CA LEU A 16 -2.02 2.51 -7.80
C LEU A 16 -2.11 1.78 -9.14
N LEU A 17 -1.17 0.86 -9.42
CA LEU A 17 -1.09 0.11 -10.67
C LEU A 17 -2.32 -0.79 -10.92
N TYR A 18 -2.99 -1.22 -9.84
CA TYR A 18 -4.22 -2.00 -9.94
C TYR A 18 -5.45 -1.14 -9.61
N SER A 19 -6.29 -0.93 -10.62
CA SER A 19 -7.52 -0.17 -10.49
C SER A 19 -8.54 -0.67 -11.50
N PHE A 20 -9.76 -0.95 -11.04
CA PHE A 20 -10.83 -1.35 -11.95
C PHE A 20 -11.41 -0.14 -12.72
N GLY A 21 -12.17 -0.44 -13.76
CA GLY A 21 -12.79 0.57 -14.62
C GLY A 21 -13.84 1.46 -13.92
N PRO A 22 -14.39 2.46 -14.64
CA PRO A 22 -15.46 3.32 -14.14
C PRO A 22 -16.65 2.52 -13.62
N GLY A 23 -17.22 2.95 -12.49
CA GLY A 23 -18.36 2.30 -11.85
C GLY A 23 -18.01 1.13 -10.91
N HIS A 24 -16.77 0.66 -10.90
CA HIS A 24 -16.34 -0.38 -9.96
C HIS A 24 -15.89 0.23 -8.61
N PRO A 25 -16.25 -0.32 -7.44
CA PRO A 25 -15.85 0.25 -6.15
C PRO A 25 -14.38 0.00 -5.81
N MET A 26 -13.77 -1.05 -6.35
CA MET A 26 -12.36 -1.37 -6.10
C MET A 26 -11.46 -0.55 -7.04
N ARG A 27 -11.20 0.71 -6.72
CA ARG A 27 -10.37 1.58 -7.54
C ARG A 27 -9.26 2.23 -6.72
N SER A 28 -8.21 2.65 -7.42
CA SER A 28 -7.04 3.34 -6.87
C SER A 28 -7.38 4.72 -6.30
N ASP A 29 -8.49 5.35 -6.72
CA ASP A 29 -8.93 6.63 -6.13
C ASP A 29 -9.25 6.55 -4.64
N ARG A 30 -9.57 5.37 -4.11
CA ARG A 30 -9.72 5.16 -2.66
C ARG A 30 -8.40 5.35 -1.91
N ILE A 31 -7.30 4.89 -2.50
CA ILE A 31 -5.95 5.02 -1.92
C ILE A 31 -5.52 6.49 -1.99
N THR A 32 -5.69 7.14 -3.14
CA THR A 32 -5.31 8.56 -3.29
C THR A 32 -6.18 9.49 -2.45
N SER A 33 -7.48 9.17 -2.27
CA SER A 33 -8.36 9.94 -1.38
C SER A 33 -7.93 9.82 0.08
N PHE A 34 -7.60 8.60 0.55
CA PHE A 34 -7.05 8.41 1.89
C PHE A 34 -5.75 9.21 2.09
N TRP A 35 -4.82 9.10 1.13
CA TRP A 35 -3.53 9.77 1.23
C TRP A 35 -3.67 11.30 1.29
N LYS A 36 -4.55 11.87 0.46
CA LYS A 36 -4.84 13.31 0.46
C LYS A 36 -5.40 13.79 1.80
N GLU A 37 -6.30 13.04 2.42
CA GLU A 37 -6.84 13.41 3.73
C GLU A 37 -5.82 13.22 4.85
N LEU A 38 -4.95 12.21 4.74
CA LEU A 38 -3.84 12.01 5.66
C LEU A 38 -2.84 13.18 5.61
N GLU A 39 -2.46 13.65 4.42
CA GLU A 39 -1.61 14.83 4.25
C GLU A 39 -2.24 16.07 4.88
N LYS A 40 -3.53 16.32 4.62
CA LYS A 40 -4.26 17.46 5.20
C LYS A 40 -4.37 17.42 6.72
N SER A 41 -4.33 16.24 7.32
CA SER A 41 -4.44 16.09 8.77
C SER A 41 -3.20 16.57 9.54
N GLY A 42 -2.07 16.75 8.86
CA GLY A 42 -0.78 17.07 9.49
C GLY A 42 -0.11 15.89 10.21
N LEU A 43 -0.73 14.70 10.22
CA LEU A 43 -0.17 13.52 10.90
C LEU A 43 1.21 13.11 10.35
N LEU A 44 1.46 13.34 9.06
CA LEU A 44 2.75 13.02 8.44
C LEU A 44 3.91 13.91 8.95
N GLU A 45 3.61 14.98 9.69
CA GLU A 45 4.64 15.80 10.35
C GLU A 45 5.12 15.17 11.67
N ASP A 46 4.43 14.15 12.19
CA ASP A 46 4.87 13.39 13.35
C ASP A 46 6.13 12.59 13.00
N ARG A 47 7.22 12.88 13.71
CA ARG A 47 8.52 12.23 13.54
C ARG A 47 8.51 10.72 13.81
N GLU A 48 7.48 10.21 14.48
CA GLU A 48 7.29 8.79 14.74
C GLU A 48 6.69 8.06 13.53
N ILE A 49 6.23 8.79 12.50
CA ILE A 49 5.70 8.25 11.25
C ILE A 49 6.75 8.38 10.14
N GLU A 50 7.09 7.26 9.52
CA GLU A 50 7.91 7.21 8.31
C GLU A 50 7.07 6.71 7.14
N VAL A 51 7.18 7.37 5.99
CA VAL A 51 6.60 6.87 4.74
C VAL A 51 7.61 5.96 4.06
N CYS A 52 7.25 4.70 3.89
CA CYS A 52 8.08 3.67 3.31
C CYS A 52 7.59 3.33 1.90
N ASN A 53 8.53 3.11 0.98
CA ASN A 53 8.18 2.64 -0.35
C ASN A 53 7.70 1.18 -0.32
N PRO A 54 6.66 0.82 -1.10
CA PRO A 54 6.29 -0.57 -1.29
C PRO A 54 7.42 -1.33 -2.00
N VAL A 55 7.49 -2.64 -1.75
CA VAL A 55 8.38 -3.54 -2.48
C VAL A 55 7.52 -4.46 -3.33
N MET A 56 7.82 -4.55 -4.62
CA MET A 56 7.16 -5.51 -5.50
C MET A 56 7.45 -6.94 -5.05
N ALA A 57 6.39 -7.70 -4.77
CA ALA A 57 6.50 -9.10 -4.40
C ALA A 57 7.12 -9.90 -5.55
N LYS A 58 8.04 -10.80 -5.22
CA LYS A 58 8.64 -11.71 -6.19
C LYS A 58 7.74 -12.91 -6.42
N ARG A 59 7.99 -13.66 -7.49
CA ARG A 59 7.27 -14.91 -7.77
C ARG A 59 7.39 -15.88 -6.60
N GLU A 60 8.57 -15.99 -6.00
CA GLU A 60 8.83 -16.90 -4.88
C GLU A 60 8.00 -16.53 -3.65
N ASP A 61 7.75 -15.23 -3.42
CA ASP A 61 6.91 -14.75 -2.31
C ASP A 61 5.44 -15.17 -2.51
N LEU A 62 4.93 -15.10 -3.74
CA LEU A 62 3.56 -15.49 -4.08
C LEU A 62 3.33 -17.00 -3.90
N LEU A 63 4.34 -17.81 -4.22
CA LEU A 63 4.30 -19.27 -4.13
C LEU A 63 4.40 -19.81 -2.70
N LEU A 64 4.60 -18.95 -1.70
CA LEU A 64 4.48 -19.35 -0.29
C LEU A 64 3.05 -19.77 0.09
N PHE A 65 2.06 -19.32 -0.69
CA PHE A 65 0.65 -19.59 -0.44
C PHE A 65 -0.11 -20.05 -1.68
N HIS A 66 0.12 -19.41 -2.84
CA HIS A 66 -0.59 -19.72 -4.07
C HIS A 66 0.07 -20.89 -4.81
N ASP A 67 -0.74 -21.67 -5.52
CA ASP A 67 -0.21 -22.66 -6.45
C ASP A 67 0.37 -21.99 -7.72
N GLU A 68 1.26 -22.73 -8.36
CA GLU A 68 1.99 -22.27 -9.55
C GLU A 68 1.04 -22.00 -10.74
N GLU A 69 -0.07 -22.73 -10.84
CA GLU A 69 -1.03 -22.58 -11.94
C GLU A 69 -1.77 -21.24 -11.84
N TYR A 70 -2.24 -20.90 -10.64
CA TYR A 70 -2.90 -19.64 -10.34
C TYR A 70 -1.97 -18.44 -10.57
N VAL A 71 -0.72 -18.50 -10.11
CA VAL A 71 0.25 -17.40 -10.31
C VAL A 71 0.61 -17.22 -11.79
N ARG A 72 0.48 -18.23 -12.65
CA ARG A 72 0.63 -18.06 -14.11
C ARG A 72 -0.60 -17.49 -14.80
N PHE A 73 -1.77 -17.67 -14.20
CA PHE A 73 -3.04 -17.24 -14.79
C PHE A 73 -3.29 -15.73 -14.65
N VAL A 74 -2.91 -15.14 -13.52
CA VAL A 74 -3.07 -13.71 -13.19
C VAL A 74 -1.91 -12.89 -13.74
#